data_AF-A0A7W7K2K1-F1
#
_entry.id   AF-A0A7W7K2K1-F1
#
_cell.length_a   1.000
_cell.length_b   1.000
_cell.length_c   1.000
_cell.angle_alpha   90.00
_cell.angle_beta   90.00
_cell.angle_gamma   90.00
#
_symmetry.space_group_name_H-M   'P 1'
#
loop_
_entity.id
_entity.type
_entity.pdbx_description
1 polymer ?
#
loop_
_entity_poly.entity_id
_entity_poly.type
_entity_poly.pdbx_seq_one_letter_code
_entity_poly.pdbx_strand_id
1 'polypeptide(L)'
;MKRGKAESDPKIGQCGRMVLRDVAVLSGEELLLRFGDAAPQQLIDLIVAAIRKGDDDEVAAIDGRLREVERISLRQGTSLPGGAPPGRGG
;
A
#
# COMPACT_ATOMS: atom_id res chain seq x y z
N MET A 1 -15.42 -40.52 15.18
CA MET A 1 -14.05 -40.19 14.73
C MET A 1 -14.20 -39.52 13.36
N LYS A 2 -13.77 -38.31 13.01
CA LYS A 2 -13.07 -37.19 13.65
C LYS A 2 -13.62 -35.91 12.98
N ARG A 3 -13.86 -34.85 13.75
CA ARG A 3 -14.01 -33.49 13.24
C ARG A 3 -12.62 -32.96 12.85
N GLY A 4 -12.51 -32.27 11.73
CA GLY A 4 -11.47 -31.30 11.41
C GLY A 4 -12.11 -30.34 10.40
N LYS A 5 -12.37 -29.06 10.64
CA LYS A 5 -11.66 -28.05 11.45
C LYS A 5 -10.17 -28.02 11.09
N ALA A 6 -9.90 -27.49 9.91
CA ALA A 6 -8.73 -26.68 9.58
C ALA A 6 -9.17 -25.87 8.35
N GLU A 7 -9.62 -24.62 8.51
CA GLU A 7 -8.72 -23.47 8.61
C GLU A 7 -7.94 -23.31 7.31
N SER A 8 -8.61 -22.79 6.28
CA SER A 8 -7.94 -22.10 5.18
C SER A 8 -7.90 -20.63 5.53
N ASP A 9 -7.11 -20.29 6.54
CA ASP A 9 -6.51 -18.97 6.68
C ASP A 9 -5.07 -19.09 6.17
N PRO A 10 -4.78 -18.77 4.88
CA PRO A 10 -3.42 -18.50 4.48
C PRO A 10 -3.19 -16.98 4.42
N LYS A 11 -2.50 -16.53 5.47
CA LYS A 11 -1.39 -15.57 5.43
C LYS A 11 -1.72 -14.07 5.54
N ILE A 12 -2.08 -13.67 6.75
CA ILE A 12 -1.38 -12.54 7.40
C ILE A 12 0.10 -12.92 7.62
N GLY A 13 0.95 -12.83 6.58
CA GLY A 13 2.36 -13.23 6.75
C GLY A 13 3.22 -13.43 5.50
N GLN A 14 2.78 -13.01 4.32
CA GLN A 14 3.72 -12.76 3.23
C GLN A 14 3.67 -11.27 2.94
N CYS A 15 4.81 -10.58 3.08
CA CYS A 15 5.06 -9.34 2.35
C CYS A 15 4.98 -9.68 0.85
N GLY A 16 3.75 -9.77 0.34
CA GLY A 16 3.48 -9.97 -1.07
C GLY A 16 3.95 -8.74 -1.79
N ARG A 17 4.73 -8.91 -2.86
CA ARG A 17 5.05 -7.82 -3.75
C ARG A 17 3.74 -7.30 -4.34
N MET A 18 3.42 -6.03 -4.11
CA MET A 18 2.31 -5.35 -4.75
C MET A 18 2.48 -5.46 -6.27
N VAL A 19 1.44 -5.85 -6.98
CA VAL A 19 1.45 -5.87 -8.45
C VAL A 19 0.46 -4.84 -8.99
N LEU A 20 0.63 -4.44 -10.26
CA LEU A 20 -0.28 -3.51 -10.96
C LEU A 20 -1.76 -3.89 -10.83
N ARG A 21 -2.08 -5.19 -10.81
CA ARG A 21 -3.45 -5.66 -10.59
C ARG A 21 -4.00 -5.24 -9.22
N ASP A 22 -3.19 -5.28 -8.17
CA ASP A 22 -3.59 -4.80 -6.85
C ASP A 22 -3.83 -3.29 -6.86
N VAL A 23 -3.00 -2.52 -7.56
CA VAL A 23 -3.15 -1.06 -7.71
C VAL A 23 -4.44 -0.69 -8.46
N ALA A 24 -4.82 -1.50 -9.44
CA ALA A 24 -6.03 -1.33 -10.23
C ALA A 24 -7.30 -1.76 -9.49
N VAL A 25 -7.22 -2.79 -8.64
CA VAL A 25 -8.38 -3.39 -7.96
C VAL A 25 -8.61 -2.81 -6.56
N LEU A 26 -7.53 -2.46 -5.85
CA LEU A 26 -7.58 -2.00 -4.46
C LEU A 26 -7.48 -0.47 -4.40
N SER A 27 -8.26 0.12 -3.49
CA SER A 27 -8.17 1.55 -3.17
C SER A 27 -6.92 1.85 -2.33
N GLY A 28 -6.51 3.13 -2.25
CA GLY A 28 -5.35 3.51 -1.43
C GLY A 28 -5.46 3.09 0.05
N GLU A 29 -6.67 3.10 0.62
CA GLU A 29 -6.90 2.63 2.01
C GLU A 29 -6.68 1.12 2.14
N GLU A 30 -7.17 0.32 1.20
CA GLU A 30 -6.98 -1.13 1.18
C GLU A 30 -5.49 -1.51 0.99
N LEU A 31 -4.76 -0.74 0.18
CA LEU A 31 -3.32 -0.93 0.00
C LEU A 31 -2.55 -0.63 1.29
N LEU A 32 -2.89 0.43 2.01
CA LEU A 32 -2.32 0.71 3.33
C LEU A 32 -2.70 -0.35 4.36
N LEU A 33 -3.94 -0.84 4.35
CA LEU A 33 -4.37 -1.90 5.27
C LEU A 33 -3.64 -3.21 5.04
N ARG A 34 -3.32 -3.56 3.78
CA ARG A 34 -2.65 -4.82 3.44
C ARG A 34 -1.12 -4.75 3.50
N PHE A 35 -0.54 -3.65 3.05
CA PHE A 35 0.92 -3.51 2.90
C PHE A 35 1.54 -2.55 3.93
N GLY A 36 0.73 -1.80 4.68
CA GLY A 36 1.20 -0.84 5.69
C GLY A 36 2.08 0.24 5.10
N ASP A 37 3.09 0.67 5.87
CA ASP A 37 4.11 1.64 5.45
C ASP A 37 4.93 1.21 4.21
N ALA A 38 4.89 -0.07 3.83
CA ALA A 38 5.55 -0.52 2.61
C ALA A 38 4.72 -0.27 1.33
N ALA A 39 3.45 0.13 1.47
CA ALA A 39 2.59 0.45 0.32
C ALA A 39 3.17 1.53 -0.62
N PRO A 40 3.56 2.73 -0.14
CA PRO A 40 4.11 3.77 -1.01
C PRO A 40 5.41 3.32 -1.69
N GLN A 41 6.31 2.66 -0.95
CA GLN A 41 7.57 2.19 -1.52
C GLN A 41 7.37 1.14 -2.62
N GLN A 42 6.37 0.28 -2.49
CA GLN A 42 6.04 -0.72 -3.52
C GLN A 42 5.36 -0.09 -4.75
N LEU A 43 4.54 0.94 -4.57
CA LEU A 43 3.98 1.72 -5.69
C LEU A 43 5.10 2.41 -6.49
N ILE A 44 6.12 2.95 -5.80
CA ILE A 44 7.30 3.53 -6.45
C ILE A 44 8.06 2.46 -7.27
N ASP A 45 8.26 1.25 -6.75
CA ASP A 45 8.93 0.17 -7.48
C ASP A 45 8.17 -0.21 -8.77
N LEU A 46 6.83 -0.23 -8.70
CA LEU A 46 5.97 -0.45 -9.87
C LEU A 46 6.06 0.69 -10.90
N ILE A 47 6.11 1.94 -10.44
CA ILE A 47 6.33 3.10 -11.32
C ILE A 47 7.66 2.96 -12.06
N VAL A 48 8.75 2.64 -11.34
CA VAL A 48 10.06 2.44 -11.95
C VAL A 48 10.03 1.30 -12.97
N ALA A 49 9.33 0.20 -12.68
CA ALA A 49 9.16 -0.90 -13.62
C ALA A 49 8.39 -0.47 -14.90
N ALA A 50 7.32 0.32 -14.76
CA ALA A 50 6.53 0.83 -15.87
C ALA A 50 7.31 1.86 -16.71
N ILE A 51 8.08 2.75 -16.09
CA ILE A 51 8.99 3.67 -16.79
C ILE A 51 10.01 2.89 -17.62
N ARG A 52 10.61 1.83 -17.06
CA ARG A 52 11.57 0.99 -17.78
C ARG A 52 10.94 0.24 -18.96
N LYS A 53 9.65 -0.03 -18.89
CA LYS A 53 8.86 -0.64 -19.96
C LYS A 53 8.45 0.39 -21.04
N GLY A 54 8.49 1.69 -20.72
CA GLY A 54 8.01 2.77 -21.57
C GLY A 54 6.49 2.86 -21.60
N ASP A 55 5.84 2.51 -20.50
CA ASP A 55 4.38 2.42 -20.39
C ASP A 55 3.86 3.57 -19.49
N ASP A 56 3.75 4.76 -20.09
CA ASP A 56 3.39 5.99 -19.36
C ASP A 56 1.97 5.96 -18.78
N ASP A 57 1.04 5.23 -19.41
CA ASP A 57 -0.32 5.00 -18.90
C ASP A 57 -0.29 4.21 -17.57
N GLU A 58 0.52 3.16 -17.49
CA GLU A 58 0.71 2.40 -16.24
C GLU A 58 1.36 3.29 -15.16
N VAL A 59 2.36 4.10 -15.53
CA VAL A 59 2.99 5.06 -14.60
C VAL A 59 1.95 6.02 -14.02
N ALA A 60 1.12 6.65 -14.87
CA ALA A 60 0.11 7.59 -14.43
C ALA A 60 -0.95 6.94 -13.53
N ALA A 61 -1.35 5.70 -13.84
CA ALA A 61 -2.29 4.94 -13.01
C ALA A 61 -1.71 4.64 -11.61
N ILE A 62 -0.45 4.22 -11.53
CA ILE A 62 0.21 3.92 -10.26
C ILE A 62 0.49 5.20 -9.47
N ASP A 63 0.94 6.27 -10.13
CA ASP A 63 1.19 7.58 -9.53
C ASP A 63 -0.07 8.16 -8.88
N GLY A 64 -1.21 8.09 -9.58
CA GLY A 64 -2.51 8.47 -9.03
C GLY A 64 -2.86 7.72 -7.75
N ARG A 65 -2.54 6.41 -7.70
CA ARG A 65 -2.77 5.58 -6.51
C ARG A 65 -1.78 5.88 -5.39
N LEU A 66 -0.52 6.11 -5.69
CA LEU A 66 0.50 6.53 -4.72
C LEU A 66 0.07 7.82 -4.02
N ARG A 67 -0.40 8.80 -4.78
CA ARG A 67 -0.86 10.08 -4.24
C ARG A 67 -2.09 9.94 -3.36
N GLU A 68 -2.98 9.01 -3.67
CA GLU A 68 -4.12 8.65 -2.82
C GLU A 68 -3.65 8.02 -1.50
N VAL A 69 -2.76 7.02 -1.57
CA VAL A 69 -2.12 6.37 -0.42
C VAL A 69 -1.41 7.39 0.48
N GLU A 70 -0.57 8.26 -0.08
CA GLU A 70 0.13 9.29 0.69
C GLU A 70 -0.83 10.26 1.36
N ARG A 71 -1.89 10.69 0.67
CA ARG A 71 -2.92 11.57 1.24
C ARG A 71 -3.63 10.90 2.42
N ILE A 72 -3.95 9.62 2.28
CA ILE A 72 -4.59 8.84 3.35
C ILE A 72 -3.63 8.66 4.52
N SER A 73 -2.40 8.22 4.26
CA SER A 73 -1.38 8.03 5.31
C SER A 73 -1.13 9.33 6.08
N LEU A 74 -1.03 10.45 5.37
CA LEU A 74 -0.88 11.78 5.97
C LEU A 74 -2.11 12.16 6.82
N ARG A 75 -3.32 11.81 6.36
CA ARG A 75 -4.58 12.09 7.08
C ARG A 75 -4.79 11.19 8.29
N GLN A 76 -4.35 9.93 8.20
CA GLN A 76 -4.47 8.95 9.28
C GLN A 76 -3.49 9.22 10.43
N GLY A 77 -2.56 10.17 10.27
CA GLY A 77 -1.65 10.56 11.35
C GLY A 77 -0.74 9.40 11.78
N THR A 78 -0.55 8.39 10.93
CA THR A 78 0.57 7.47 11.06
C THR A 78 1.80 8.35 10.83
N SER A 79 2.46 8.70 11.93
CA SER A 79 3.63 9.55 11.90
C SER A 79 4.65 8.91 10.98
N LEU A 80 4.84 9.50 9.80
CA LEU A 80 6.13 9.43 9.13
C LEU A 80 7.18 9.72 10.21
N PRO A 81 8.22 8.89 10.38
CA PRO A 81 9.30 9.20 11.32
C PRO A 81 10.03 10.45 10.82
N GLY A 82 9.51 11.62 11.17
CA GLY A 82 9.94 12.93 10.66
C GLY A 82 8.95 14.07 10.85
N GLY A 83 7.66 13.80 11.10
CA GLY A 83 6.66 14.84 11.37
C GLY A 83 6.44 15.08 12.85
N ALA A 84 7.05 16.13 13.41
CA ALA A 84 6.81 16.56 14.79
C ALA A 84 5.30 16.75 15.08
N PRO A 85 4.77 16.27 16.22
CA PRO A 85 3.38 16.48 16.57
C PRO A 85 3.11 17.98 16.86
N PRO A 86 2.03 18.59 16.35
CA PRO A 86 1.62 19.89 16.82
C PRO A 86 1.23 19.76 18.30
N GLY A 87 1.95 20.53 19.13
CA GLY A 87 1.89 20.49 20.57
C GLY A 87 0.47 20.59 21.11
N ARG A 88 0.14 19.64 21.98
CA ARG A 88 -0.97 19.74 22.92
C ARG A 88 -0.53 20.67 24.06
N GLY A 89 -0.68 21.98 23.88
CA GLY A 89 -0.86 22.94 24.98
C GLY A 89 -2.35 23.24 25.05
N GLY A 90 -3.04 23.21 26.18
CA GLY A 90 -2.62 23.60 27.52
C GLY A 90 -3.68 24.59 27.99
#